data_AF-A0A431U313-F1
#
_entry.id   AF-A0A431U313-F1
#
_cell.length_a   1.000
_cell.length_b   1.000
_cell.length_c   1.000
_cell.angle_alpha   90.00
_cell.angle_beta   90.00
_cell.angle_gamma   90.00
#
_symmetry.space_group_name_H-M   'P 1'
#
loop_
_entity.id
_entity.type
_entity.pdbx_description
1 polymer ?
#
loop_
_entity_poly.entity_id
_entity_poly.type
_entity_poly.pdbx_seq_one_letter_code
_entity_poly.pdbx_strand_id
1 'polypeptide(L)' 'MVTRDNLGLFYIISPISSHWTTCYFIRGSRGVSVVRWTGTGRAPDDVRAALAKHQADFSPEEAERMIHYFDK' A
#
# COMPACT_ATOMS: atom_id res chain seq x y z
N MET A 1 12.59 18.38 -10.07
CA MET A 1 11.50 17.42 -10.34
C MET A 1 11.54 16.40 -9.19
N VAL A 2 10.71 16.58 -8.17
CA VAL A 2 10.63 15.61 -7.06
C VAL A 2 9.75 14.47 -7.57
N THR A 3 10.29 13.26 -7.70
CA THR A 3 9.48 12.07 -7.93
C THR A 3 8.49 11.98 -6.77
N ARG A 4 7.19 12.08 -7.07
CA ARG A 4 6.14 11.79 -6.07
C ARG A 4 6.05 10.27 -5.95
N ASP A 5 7.05 9.68 -5.29
CA ASP A 5 6.99 8.27 -4.92
C ASP A 5 5.97 8.14 -3.80
N ASN A 6 4.72 7.91 -4.20
CA ASN A 6 3.57 7.86 -3.31
C ASN A 6 3.36 6.47 -2.69
N LEU A 7 4.19 5.49 -3.06
CA LEU A 7 4.16 4.12 -2.57
C LEU A 7 5.49 3.76 -1.90
N GLY A 8 5.42 3.33 -0.64
CA GLY A 8 6.57 2.78 0.10
C GLY A 8 6.28 1.36 0.59
N LEU A 9 7.33 0.52 0.65
CA LEU A 9 7.27 -0.84 1.13
C LEU A 9 8.25 -1.05 2.29
N PHE A 10 7.77 -1.58 3.41
CA PHE A 10 8.62 -2.06 4.50
C PHE A 10 8.32 -3.52 4.80
N TYR A 11 9.37 -4.33 4.89
CA TYR A 11 9.30 -5.74 5.29
C TYR A 11 9.92 -5.89 6.67
N ILE A 12 9.15 -6.40 7.63
CA ILE A 12 9.62 -6.63 8.99
C ILE A 12 9.58 -8.13 9.25
N ILE A 13 10.75 -8.70 9.55
CA ILE A 13 10.92 -10.08 9.97
C ILE A 13 11.24 -10.08 11.46
N SER A 14 10.43 -10.79 12.25
CA SER A 14 10.80 -11.14 13.62
C SER A 14 11.47 -12.51 13.63
N PRO A 15 12.81 -12.61 13.80
CA PRO A 15 13.49 -13.90 13.86
C PRO A 15 13.08 -14.72 15.11
N ILE A 16 12.51 -14.07 16.13
CA ILE A 16 12.11 -14.71 17.39
C ILE A 16 10.76 -15.44 17.24
N SER A 17 9.85 -14.90 16.42
CA SER A 17 8.48 -15.43 16.32
C SER A 17 8.17 -16.10 14.98
N SER A 18 9.10 -16.10 14.02
CA SER A 18 8.85 -16.52 12.62
C SER A 18 7.68 -15.76 11.97
N HIS A 19 7.26 -14.64 12.55
CA HIS A 19 6.25 -13.76 11.97
C HIS A 19 6.94 -12.77 11.05
N TRP A 20 6.38 -12.61 9.85
CA TRP A 20 6.71 -11.52 8.96
C TRP A 20 5.48 -10.63 8.76
N THR A 21 5.70 -9.34 8.63
CA THR A 21 4.65 -8.40 8.19
C THR A 21 5.21 -7.47 7.15
N THR A 22 4.41 -7.23 6.12
CA THR A 22 4.73 -6.31 5.04
C THR A 22 3.81 -5.10 5.17
N CYS A 23 4.38 -3.91 5.33
CA CYS A 23 3.62 -2.67 5.42
C CYS A 23 3.80 -1.87 4.13
N TYR A 24 2.68 -1.49 3.51
CA TYR A 24 2.64 -0.59 2.36
C TYR A 24 2.11 0.77 2.80
N PHE A 25 2.73 1.83 2.29
CA PHE A 25 2.39 3.20 2.61
C PHE A 25 1.91 3.90 1.35
N ILE A 26 0.69 4.44 1.38
CA ILE A 26 0.13 5.26 0.31
C ILE A 26 0.08 6.69 0.82
N ARG A 27 0.95 7.54 0.27
CA ARG A 27 1.02 8.97 0.59
C ARG A 27 0.17 9.77 -0.39
N GLY A 28 -0.85 10.46 0.12
CA GLY A 28 -1.62 11.45 -0.60
C GLY A 28 -1.49 12.84 0.02
N SER A 29 -2.23 13.82 -0.51
CA SER A 29 -2.30 15.19 0.03
C SER A 29 -2.96 15.24 1.41
N ARG A 30 -3.80 14.26 1.74
CA ARG A 30 -4.52 14.15 3.02
C ARG A 30 -3.75 13.42 4.11
N GLY A 31 -2.56 12.89 3.80
CA GLY A 31 -1.71 12.17 4.76
C GLY A 31 -1.22 10.83 4.22
N VAL A 32 -0.93 9.90 5.12
CA VAL A 32 -0.40 8.57 4.79
C VAL A 32 -1.37 7.49 5.25
N SER A 33 -1.76 6.61 4.33
CA SER A 33 -2.48 5.37 4.62
C SER A 33 -1.49 4.21 4.77
N VAL A 34 -1.65 3.38 5.80
CA VAL A 34 -0.81 2.20 6.03
C VAL A 34 -1.64 0.94 5.80
N VAL A 35 -1.19 0.09 4.87
CA VAL A 35 -1.78 -1.22 4.59
C VAL A 35 -0.84 -2.29 5.12
N ARG A 36 -1.30 -3.12 6.06
CA ARG A 36 -0.52 -4.23 6.60
C ARG A 36 -0.91 -5.53 5.89
N TRP A 37 0.08 -6.26 5.44
CA TRP A 37 -0.08 -7.54 4.79
C TRP A 37 0.68 -8.61 5.58
N THR A 38 -0.03 -9.67 5.95
CA THR A 38 0.49 -10.79 6.75
C THR A 38 0.49 -12.10 5.96
N GLY A 39 0.42 -12.03 4.63
CA GLY A 39 0.44 -13.20 3.74
C GLY A 39 -0.90 -13.90 3.51
N THR A 40 -2.00 -13.40 4.10
CA THR A 40 -3.36 -13.89 3.86
C THR A 40 -4.25 -12.80 3.23
N GLY A 41 -5.10 -13.21 2.29
CA GLY A 41 -5.69 -12.37 1.23
C GLY A 41 -6.77 -11.37 1.63
N ARG A 42 -6.36 -10.16 2.02
CA ARG A 42 -7.20 -8.94 2.01
C ARG A 42 -6.49 -7.68 1.50
N ALA A 43 -5.22 -7.81 1.09
CA ALA A 43 -4.39 -6.67 0.70
C ALA A 43 -4.98 -5.83 -0.46
N PRO A 44 -5.57 -6.41 -1.53
CA PRO A 44 -6.17 -5.61 -2.60
C PRO A 44 -7.31 -4.70 -2.12
N ASP A 45 -8.17 -5.19 -1.22
CA ASP A 45 -9.29 -4.41 -0.70
C ASP A 45 -8.83 -3.28 0.24
N ASP A 46 -7.83 -3.56 1.07
CA ASP A 46 -7.22 -2.56 1.95
C ASP A 46 -6.51 -1.46 1.13
N VAL A 47 -5.88 -1.83 0.01
CA VAL A 47 -5.27 -0.88 -0.95
C VAL A 47 -6.35 -0.05 -1.63
N ARG A 48 -7.45 -0.65 -2.10
CA ARG A 48 -8.59 0.08 -2.68
C ARG A 48 -9.16 1.10 -1.69
N ALA A 49 -9.37 0.69 -0.44
CA ALA A 49 -9.86 1.58 0.62
C ALA A 49 -8.88 2.72 0.93
N ALA A 50 -7.57 2.44 0.92
CA ALA A 50 -6.54 3.45 1.11
C ALA A 50 -6.46 4.45 -0.05
N LEU A 51 -6.60 3.99 -1.30
CA LEU A 51 -6.63 4.85 -2.48
C LEU A 51 -7.88 5.73 -2.52
N ALA A 52 -9.05 5.21 -2.13
CA ALA A 52 -10.29 5.99 -2.06
C ALA A 52 -10.16 7.22 -1.13
N LYS A 53 -9.40 7.12 -0.03
CA LYS A 53 -9.13 8.25 0.88
C LYS A 53 -8.36 9.38 0.19
N HIS A 54 -7.55 9.04 -0.81
CA HIS A 54 -6.64 9.92 -1.55
C HIS A 54 -7.02 10.05 -3.03
N GLN A 55 -8.28 9.78 -3.40
CA GLN A 55 -8.72 9.66 -4.81
C GLN A 55 -8.41 10.89 -5.70
N ALA A 56 -8.24 12.07 -5.11
CA ALA A 56 -7.91 13.29 -5.84
C ALA A 56 -6.40 13.41 -6.18
N ASP A 57 -5.57 12.56 -5.58
CA ASP A 57 -4.11 12.57 -5.69
C ASP A 57 -3.56 11.59 -6.74
N PHE A 58 -4.41 10.69 -7.24
CA PHE A 58 -4.04 9.59 -8.14
C PHE A 58 -4.96 9.56 -9.36
N SER A 59 -4.41 9.35 -10.55
CA SER A 59 -5.25 9.04 -11.71
C SER A 59 -5.87 7.63 -11.58
N PRO A 60 -6.99 7.34 -12.26
CA PRO A 60 -7.57 6.00 -12.28
C PRO A 60 -6.56 4.92 -12.70
N GLU A 61 -5.73 5.22 -13.71
CA GLU A 61 -4.72 4.30 -14.23
C GLU A 61 -3.58 4.05 -13.23
N GLU A 62 -3.19 5.08 -12.48
CA GLU A 62 -2.20 4.93 -11.39
C GLU A 62 -2.75 4.10 -10.25
N ALA A 63 -4.00 4.34 -9.84
CA ALA A 63 -4.67 3.58 -8.81
C ALA A 63 -4.83 2.10 -9.19
N GLU A 64 -5.24 1.79 -10.43
CA GLU A 64 -5.35 0.42 -10.94
C GLU A 64 -4.00 -0.29 -10.97
N ARG A 65 -2.94 0.37 -11.47
CA ARG A 65 -1.57 -0.18 -11.43
C ARG A 65 -1.13 -0.50 -10.01
N MET A 66 -1.43 0.37 -9.04
CA MET A 66 -1.09 0.16 -7.64
C MET A 66 -1.83 -1.06 -7.06
N ILE A 67 -3.11 -1.24 -7.36
CA ILE A 67 -3.90 -2.41 -6.92
C ILE A 67 -3.36 -3.70 -7.54
N HIS A 68 -2.98 -3.68 -8.83
CA HIS A 68 -2.50 -4.86 -9.54
C HIS A 68 -1.24 -5.49 -8.93
N TYR A 69 -0.40 -4.71 -8.23
CA TYR A 69 0.74 -5.26 -7.48
C TYR A 69 0.34 -6.27 -6.39
N PHE A 70 -0.92 -6.27 -5.96
CA PHE A 70 -1.44 -7.08 -4.86
C PHE A 70 -2.36 -8.22 -5.33
N ASP A 71 -2.69 -8.31 -6.62
CA ASP A 71 -3.56 -9.35 -7.19
C ASP A 71 -2.85 -10.71 -7.41
N LYS A 72 -1.91 -11.09 -6.52
CA LYS A 72 -1.18 -12.38 -6.61
C LYS A 72 -1.72 -13.44 -5.67
#